data_AF-A0A969LJK7-F1
#
_entry.id   AF-A0A969LJK7-F1
#
_cell.length_a   1.000
_cell.length_b   1.000
_cell.length_c   1.000
_cell.angle_alpha   90.00
_cell.angle_beta   90.00
_cell.angle_gamma   90.00
#
_symmetry.space_group_name_H-M   'P 1'
#
loop_
_entity.id
_entity.type
_entity.pdbx_description
1 polymer ?
#
loop_
_entity_poly.entity_id
_entity_poly.type
_entity_poly.pdbx_seq_one_letter_code
_entity_poly.pdbx_strand_id
1 'polypeptide(L)' 'MGLTSLLNHSYSPNAQFIRHIDELTIDVVALRNISVGEEITIDYQMTLWFEPT' A
#
# COMPACT_ATOMS: atom_id res chain seq x y z
N MET A 1 10.93 -4.95 9.20
CA MET A 1 10.88 -4.74 7.73
C MET A 1 10.13 -5.92 7.13
N GLY A 2 9.03 -5.68 6.42
CA GLY A 2 8.17 -6.72 5.83
C GLY A 2 7.85 -6.41 4.38
N LEU A 3 6.93 -7.17 3.78
CA LEU A 3 6.56 -7.01 2.36
C LEU A 3 5.94 -5.64 2.03
N THR A 4 5.40 -4.93 3.02
CA THR A 4 4.83 -3.58 2.89
C THR A 4 5.80 -2.58 2.29
N SER A 5 7.11 -2.72 2.50
CA SER A 5 8.13 -1.81 1.94
C SER A 5 8.39 -1.99 0.45
N LEU A 6 7.78 -3.01 -0.18
CA LEU A 6 7.91 -3.30 -1.61
C LEU A 6 6.68 -2.88 -2.41
N LEU A 7 5.60 -2.45 -1.74
CA LEU A 7 4.37 -2.05 -2.40
C LEU A 7 4.57 -0.68 -3.05
N ASN A 8 4.22 -0.57 -4.33
CA ASN A 8 4.30 0.68 -5.06
C ASN A 8 3.14 1.62 -4.73
N HIS A 9 3.32 2.87 -5.12
CA HIS A 9 2.33 3.92 -4.98
C HIS A 9 1.25 3.87 -6.06
N SER A 10 0.00 4.16 -5.71
CA SER A 10 -1.07 4.58 -6.63
C SER A 10 -2.03 5.53 -5.92
N TYR A 11 -2.52 6.57 -6.63
CA TYR A 11 -3.63 7.42 -6.16
C TYR A 11 -5.01 6.75 -6.28
N SER A 12 -5.08 5.58 -6.93
CA SER A 12 -6.27 4.73 -6.98
C SER A 12 -5.90 3.31 -6.54
N PRO A 13 -5.44 3.14 -5.28
CA PRO A 13 -4.86 1.89 -4.83
C PRO A 13 -5.94 0.79 -4.68
N ASN A 14 -5.50 -0.46 -4.68
CA ASN A 14 -6.35 -1.63 -4.40
C ASN A 14 -6.16 -2.21 -2.99
N ALA A 15 -5.20 -1.68 -2.22
CA ALA A 15 -5.02 -1.95 -0.81
C ALA A 15 -4.72 -0.68 -0.02
N GLN A 16 -4.94 -0.73 1.30
CA GLN A 16 -4.52 0.29 2.26
C GLN A 16 -3.63 -0.33 3.33
N PHE A 17 -2.77 0.48 3.95
CA PHE A 17 -2.05 0.07 5.15
C PHE A 17 -2.69 0.64 6.42
N ILE A 18 -2.74 -0.16 7.47
CA ILE A 18 -3.19 0.26 8.81
C ILE A 18 -2.00 0.12 9.74
N ARG A 19 -1.63 1.21 10.41
CA ARG A 19 -0.52 1.23 11.38
C ARG A 19 -1.06 0.96 12.77
N HIS A 20 -0.59 -0.11 13.38
CA HIS A 20 -0.84 -0.45 14.78
C HIS A 20 0.40 -0.06 15.57
N ILE A 21 0.42 1.20 16.04
CA ILE A 21 1.63 1.83 16.58
C ILE A 21 2.06 1.18 17.90
N ASP A 22 1.11 0.80 18.74
CA ASP A 22 1.39 0.18 20.05
C ASP A 22 1.96 -1.23 19.88
N GLU A 23 1.50 -1.96 18.86
CA GLU A 23 1.93 -3.32 18.52
C GLU A 23 3.17 -3.35 17.60
N LEU A 24 3.58 -2.19 17.06
CA LEU A 24 4.66 -2.06 16.07
C LEU A 24 4.43 -2.92 14.82
N THR A 25 3.17 -3.06 14.40
CA THR A 25 2.77 -3.84 13.23
C THR A 25 2.05 -2.99 12.18
N ILE A 26 1.99 -3.54 10.96
CA ILE A 26 1.27 -2.94 9.84
C ILE A 26 0.44 -4.04 9.19
N ASP A 27 -0.85 -3.79 9.04
CA ASP A 27 -1.74 -4.61 8.21
C ASP A 27 -1.85 -4.01 6.82
N VAL A 28 -1.94 -4.88 5.81
CA VAL A 28 -2.31 -4.50 4.43
C VAL A 28 -3.66 -5.12 4.13
N VAL A 29 -4.64 -4.26 3.88
CA VAL A 29 -6.04 -4.68 3.71
C VAL A 29 -6.50 -4.33 2.31
N ALA A 30 -7.02 -5.32 1.58
CA ALA A 30 -7.59 -5.11 0.26
C ALA A 30 -8.85 -4.23 0.34
N LEU A 31 -8.94 -3.23 -0.55
CA LEU A 31 -10.10 -2.32 -0.65
C LEU A 31 -11.21 -2.90 -1.54
N ARG A 32 -10.86 -3.88 -2.36
CA ARG A 32 -11.74 -4.58 -3.30
C ARG A 32 -11.14 -5.96 -3.61
N ASN A 33 -11.87 -6.78 -4.36
CA ASN A 33 -11.29 -8.00 -4.93
C ASN A 33 -10.07 -7.66 -5.82
N ILE A 34 -9.01 -8.45 -5.68
CA ILE A 34 -7.74 -8.31 -6.43
C ILE A 34 -7.57 -9.58 -7.26
N SER A 35 -7.34 -9.43 -8.55
CA SER A 35 -7.19 -10.57 -9.46
C SER A 35 -5.80 -11.19 -9.35
N VAL A 36 -5.66 -12.47 -9.72
CA VAL A 36 -4.33 -13.11 -9.77
C VAL A 36 -3.43 -12.38 -10.75
N GLY A 37 -2.24 -12.00 -10.29
CA GLY A 37 -1.26 -11.25 -11.09
C GLY A 37 -1.49 -9.74 -11.13
N GLU A 38 -2.57 -9.23 -10.56
CA GLU A 38 -2.76 -7.79 -10.36
C GLU A 38 -1.78 -7.28 -9.30
N GLU A 39 -1.09 -6.18 -9.59
CA GLU A 39 -0.17 -5.56 -8.64
C GLU A 39 -0.91 -5.00 -7.43
N ILE A 40 -0.39 -5.22 -6.23
CA ILE A 40 -0.91 -4.61 -5.00
C ILE A 40 -0.24 -3.25 -4.83
N THR A 41 -1.04 -2.18 -4.83
CA THR A 41 -0.57 -0.81 -4.64
C THR A 41 -1.25 -0.16 -3.44
N ILE A 42 -0.55 0.80 -2.84
CA ILE A 42 -1.03 1.61 -1.71
C ILE A 42 -0.90 3.11 -2.03
N ASP A 43 -1.66 3.96 -1.37
CA ASP A 43 -1.34 5.39 -1.32
C ASP A 43 -0.22 5.59 -0.29
N TYR A 44 0.84 6.31 -0.65
CA TYR A 44 1.96 6.58 0.27
C TYR A 44 1.61 7.67 1.30
N GLN A 45 0.52 8.41 1.08
CA GLN A 45 0.06 9.49 1.95
C GLN A 45 1.12 10.58 2.17
N MET A 46 1.88 10.89 1.11
CA MET A 46 2.92 11.92 1.12
C MET A 46 3.12 12.54 -0.26
N THR A 47 3.76 13.70 -0.31
CA THR A 47 4.23 14.29 -1.56
C THR A 47 5.34 13.43 -2.16
N LEU A 48 5.11 12.93 -3.38
CA LEU A 48 6.10 12.15 -4.11
C LEU A 48 7.22 13.05 -4.65
N TRP A 49 8.41 12.47 -4.80
CA TRP A 49 9.57 13.13 -5.41
C TRP A 49 9.58 13.01 -6.95
N PHE A 50 8.62 12.29 -7.51
CA PHE A 50 8.42 12.05 -8.94
C PHE A 50 6.93 12.05 -9.26
N GLU A 51 6.60 12.23 -10.53
CA GLU A 51 5.23 12.04 -11.04
C GLU A 51 5.00 10.54 -11.29
N PRO A 52 4.03 9.90 -10.61
CA PRO A 52 3.72 8.51 -10.84
C PRO A 52 3.10 8.34 -12.23
N THR A 53 3.57 7.33 -12.97
CA THR A 53 3.11 6.99 -14.33
C THR A 53 1.84 6.16 -14.33
#